data_AF-A0A9W9YAJ4-F1
#
_entry.id   AF-A0A9W9YAJ4-F1
#
_cell.length_a   1.000
_cell.length_b   1.000
_cell.length_c   1.000
_cell.angle_alpha   90.00
_cell.angle_beta   90.00
_cell.angle_gamma   90.00
#
_symmetry.space_group_name_H-M   'P 1'
#
loop_
_entity.id
_entity.type
_entity.pdbx_description
1 polymer ?
#
loop_
_entity_poly.entity_id
_entity_poly.type
_entity_poly.pdbx_seq_one_letter_code
_entity_poly.pdbx_strand_id
1 'polypeptide(L)'
;MVPGLWLSEGGQSVTGKLIDHVIETHMAYKELKENAVKSDSSVYEELNKHVTALTEKRQLGNLALLSRDIHILPDFHGNRSPIADLNMTGMICGLTLTADQLDGLAVLYLATLQALAHGTRHIIEIMNKAGHSIDTLFLCGGLTKNELFIQTHADITVNQCSWAQRFWEHARQATFPLSRRP
;
A
#
# COMPACT_ATOMS: atom_id res chain seq x y z
N MET A 1 -3.84 15.57 20.09
CA MET A 1 -3.57 16.94 19.61
C MET A 1 -2.43 17.52 20.43
N VAL A 2 -1.47 18.18 19.79
CA VAL A 2 -0.34 18.83 20.47
C VAL A 2 -0.77 20.24 20.88
N PRO A 3 -0.63 20.64 22.16
CA PRO A 3 -0.98 21.99 22.59
C PRO A 3 -0.27 23.08 21.78
N GLY A 4 -1.00 24.14 21.42
CA GLY A 4 -0.45 25.28 20.67
C GLY A 4 -0.35 25.10 19.16
N LEU A 5 -0.82 23.97 18.60
CA LEU A 5 -0.82 23.70 17.16
C LEU A 5 -2.22 23.38 16.63
N TRP A 6 -2.46 23.68 15.36
CA TRP A 6 -3.65 23.27 14.62
C TRP A 6 -3.38 21.95 13.90
N LEU A 7 -4.40 21.07 13.85
CA LEU A 7 -4.35 19.79 13.15
C LEU A 7 -5.15 19.89 11.86
N SER A 8 -4.52 19.54 10.74
CA SER A 8 -5.21 19.22 9.49
C SER A 8 -5.18 17.70 9.29
N GLU A 9 -6.36 17.09 9.16
CA GLU A 9 -6.51 15.64 9.04
C GLU A 9 -7.12 15.29 7.68
N GLY A 10 -6.31 14.69 6.81
CA GLY A 10 -6.77 13.98 5.63
C GLY A 10 -6.84 12.47 5.88
N GLY A 11 -7.58 11.74 5.05
CA GLY A 11 -7.57 10.28 5.14
C GLY A 11 -8.16 9.58 3.93
N GLN A 12 -7.85 8.30 3.81
CA GLN A 12 -8.48 7.37 2.88
C GLN A 12 -9.50 6.53 3.65
N SER A 13 -10.70 6.37 3.12
CA SER A 13 -11.81 5.66 3.80
C SER A 13 -11.48 4.19 4.05
N VAL A 14 -10.79 3.56 3.11
CA VAL A 14 -10.37 2.16 3.15
C VAL A 14 -8.96 2.02 2.58
N THR A 15 -8.09 1.30 3.30
CA THR A 15 -6.71 1.00 2.87
C THR A 15 -6.43 -0.48 3.05
N GLY A 16 -6.14 -0.93 4.27
CA GLY A 16 -5.88 -2.34 4.57
C GLY A 16 -7.03 -3.24 4.12
N LYS A 17 -8.28 -2.86 4.43
CA LYS A 17 -9.44 -3.65 4.05
C LYS A 17 -9.67 -3.69 2.52
N LEU A 18 -9.23 -2.67 1.77
CA LEU A 18 -9.29 -2.70 0.31
C LEU A 18 -8.28 -3.71 -0.24
N ILE A 19 -7.05 -3.72 0.29
CA ILE A 19 -6.03 -4.71 -0.07
C ILE A 19 -6.56 -6.11 0.22
N ASP A 20 -7.11 -6.34 1.42
CA ASP A 20 -7.69 -7.62 1.80
C ASP A 20 -8.85 -8.00 0.88
N HIS A 21 -9.73 -7.06 0.55
CA HIS A 21 -10.86 -7.31 -0.34
C HIS A 21 -10.39 -7.76 -1.73
N VAL A 22 -9.39 -7.10 -2.32
CA VAL A 22 -8.83 -7.48 -3.62
C VAL A 22 -8.19 -8.86 -3.55
N ILE A 23 -7.48 -9.18 -2.47
CA ILE A 23 -6.83 -10.49 -2.29
C ILE A 23 -7.88 -11.59 -2.08
N GLU A 24 -8.77 -11.42 -1.10
CA GLU A 24 -9.71 -12.43 -0.61
C GLU A 24 -10.81 -12.78 -1.62
N THR A 25 -11.18 -11.84 -2.49
CA THR A 25 -12.23 -12.05 -3.50
C THR A 25 -11.72 -12.60 -4.82
N HIS A 26 -10.40 -12.62 -5.02
CA HIS A 26 -9.80 -13.19 -6.23
C HIS A 26 -9.86 -14.72 -6.21
N MET A 27 -10.09 -15.34 -7.36
CA MET A 27 -10.20 -16.80 -7.46
C MET A 27 -8.91 -17.56 -7.07
N ALA A 28 -7.75 -16.93 -7.26
CA ALA A 28 -6.44 -17.45 -6.86
C ALA A 28 -6.19 -17.40 -5.34
N TYR A 29 -7.08 -16.80 -4.54
CA TYR A 29 -6.87 -16.64 -3.10
C TYR A 29 -6.65 -17.97 -2.39
N LYS A 30 -7.40 -19.01 -2.78
CA LYS A 30 -7.26 -20.34 -2.18
C LYS A 30 -5.86 -20.93 -2.41
N GLU A 31 -5.38 -20.86 -3.64
CA GLU A 31 -4.03 -21.30 -4.01
C GLU A 31 -2.96 -20.50 -3.26
N LEU A 32 -3.08 -19.17 -3.24
CA LEU A 32 -2.18 -18.29 -2.51
C LEU A 32 -2.10 -18.69 -1.02
N LYS A 33 -3.26 -18.94 -0.39
CA LYS A 33 -3.32 -19.32 1.02
C LYS A 33 -2.68 -20.67 1.28
N GLU A 34 -2.87 -21.64 0.40
CA GLU A 34 -2.20 -22.95 0.49
C GLU A 34 -0.68 -22.82 0.36
N ASN A 35 -0.20 -21.96 -0.54
CA ASN A 35 1.23 -21.69 -0.71
C ASN A 35 1.83 -20.99 0.51
N ALA A 36 1.14 -19.99 1.06
CA ALA A 36 1.54 -19.29 2.28
C ALA A 36 1.67 -20.25 3.50
N VAL A 37 0.74 -21.19 3.65
CA VAL A 37 0.81 -22.23 4.70
C VAL A 37 2.01 -23.16 4.49
N LYS A 38 2.28 -23.59 3.24
CA LYS A 38 3.43 -24.46 2.93
C LYS A 38 4.78 -23.77 3.18
N SER A 39 4.85 -22.46 2.96
CA SER A 39 6.06 -21.65 3.12
C SER A 39 6.21 -21.02 4.51
N ASP A 40 5.32 -21.36 5.45
CA ASP A 40 5.22 -20.78 6.80
C ASP A 40 5.30 -19.24 6.78
N SER A 41 4.56 -18.63 5.86
CA SER A 41 4.56 -17.18 5.64
C SER A 41 3.14 -16.61 5.54
N SER A 42 3.03 -15.29 5.66
CA SER A 42 1.76 -14.60 5.46
C SER A 42 1.39 -14.53 3.97
N VAL A 43 0.09 -14.35 3.69
CA VAL A 43 -0.39 -14.17 2.30
C VAL A 43 0.25 -12.97 1.60
N TYR A 44 0.60 -11.91 2.34
CA TYR A 44 1.29 -10.74 1.78
C TYR A 44 2.75 -11.04 1.45
N GLU A 45 3.46 -11.81 2.29
CA GLU A 45 4.84 -12.21 2.01
C GLU A 45 4.90 -13.13 0.79
N GLU A 46 3.98 -14.08 0.67
CA GLU A 46 3.88 -14.95 -0.49
C GLU A 46 3.56 -14.15 -1.77
N LEU A 47 2.63 -13.19 -1.71
CA LEU A 47 2.36 -12.28 -2.83
C LEU A 47 3.56 -11.42 -3.19
N ASN A 48 4.28 -10.87 -2.21
CA ASN A 48 5.46 -10.05 -2.45
C ASN A 48 6.58 -10.85 -3.13
N LYS A 49 6.78 -12.11 -2.72
CA LYS A 49 7.70 -13.04 -3.40
C LYS A 49 7.25 -13.29 -4.84
N HIS A 50 5.95 -13.54 -5.05
CA HIS A 50 5.39 -13.78 -6.39
C HIS A 50 5.52 -12.58 -7.31
N VAL A 51 5.25 -11.36 -6.82
CA VAL A 51 5.48 -10.09 -7.55
C VAL A 51 6.95 -9.99 -7.98
N THR A 52 7.90 -10.31 -7.09
CA THR A 52 9.33 -10.27 -7.41
C THR A 52 9.70 -11.30 -8.48
N ALA A 53 9.29 -12.56 -8.29
CA ALA A 53 9.54 -13.64 -9.26
C ALA A 53 8.91 -13.35 -10.63
N LEU A 54 7.70 -12.77 -10.65
CA LEU A 54 7.02 -12.39 -11.88
C LEU A 54 7.72 -11.24 -12.60
N THR A 55 8.27 -10.28 -11.86
CA THR A 55 9.10 -9.19 -12.41
C THR A 55 10.31 -9.76 -13.14
N GLU A 56 11.02 -10.69 -12.51
CA GLU A 56 12.18 -11.37 -13.08
C GLU A 56 11.81 -12.23 -14.30
N LYS A 57 10.74 -13.04 -14.18
CA LYS A 57 10.20 -13.86 -15.28
C LYS A 57 9.85 -13.04 -16.51
N ARG A 58 9.32 -11.83 -16.32
CA ARG A 58 8.98 -10.88 -17.42
C ARG A 58 10.14 -9.97 -17.81
N GLN A 59 11.31 -10.11 -17.18
CA GLN A 59 12.53 -9.34 -17.45
C GLN A 59 12.30 -7.82 -17.36
N LEU A 60 11.49 -7.39 -16.39
CA LEU A 60 11.20 -5.98 -16.18
C LEU A 60 12.31 -5.33 -15.35
N GLY A 61 12.80 -4.16 -15.79
CA GLY A 61 13.83 -3.41 -15.06
C GLY A 61 13.36 -2.78 -13.75
N ASN A 62 12.05 -2.79 -13.48
CA ASN A 62 11.45 -2.31 -12.23
C ASN A 62 10.13 -3.04 -11.98
N LEU A 63 9.91 -3.51 -10.76
CA LEU A 63 8.68 -4.22 -10.36
C LEU A 63 7.41 -3.39 -10.57
N ALA A 64 7.49 -2.06 -10.44
CA ALA A 64 6.37 -1.15 -10.63
C ALA A 64 5.79 -1.21 -12.05
N LEU A 65 6.56 -1.69 -13.03
CA LEU A 65 6.12 -1.87 -14.41
C LEU A 65 5.21 -3.10 -14.59
N LEU A 66 5.11 -4.00 -13.61
CA LEU A 66 4.19 -5.14 -13.68
C LEU A 66 2.74 -4.71 -13.84
N SER A 67 2.38 -3.59 -13.21
CA SER A 67 1.05 -2.98 -13.25
C SER A 67 0.93 -1.84 -14.26
N ARG A 68 1.88 -1.70 -15.21
CA ARG A 68 1.88 -0.60 -16.20
C ARG A 68 0.54 -0.46 -16.93
N ASP A 69 -0.06 -1.59 -17.27
CA ASP A 69 -1.26 -1.64 -18.10
C ASP A 69 -2.54 -1.89 -17.26
N ILE A 70 -2.45 -1.85 -15.92
CA ILE A 70 -3.59 -2.01 -15.01
C ILE A 70 -3.63 -0.89 -13.96
N HIS A 71 -4.79 -0.27 -13.81
CA HIS A 71 -4.95 0.89 -12.92
C HIS A 71 -6.19 0.74 -12.05
N ILE A 72 -6.09 1.22 -10.82
CA ILE A 72 -7.17 1.14 -9.83
C ILE A 72 -7.49 2.55 -9.34
N LEU A 73 -8.77 2.90 -9.35
CA LEU A 73 -9.32 4.01 -8.56
C LEU A 73 -9.75 3.42 -7.21
N PRO A 74 -9.10 3.79 -6.08
CA PRO A 74 -9.24 3.07 -4.83
C PRO A 74 -10.49 3.45 -4.01
N ASP A 75 -11.36 4.32 -4.53
CA ASP A 75 -12.53 4.86 -3.82
C ASP A 75 -13.70 3.86 -3.74
N PHE A 76 -13.44 2.62 -3.34
CA PHE A 76 -14.43 1.53 -3.18
C PHE A 76 -15.44 1.80 -2.06
N HIS A 77 -15.15 2.76 -1.19
CA HIS A 77 -16.01 3.18 -0.08
C HIS A 77 -16.09 4.72 0.00
N GLY A 78 -16.25 5.36 -1.16
CA GLY A 78 -16.20 6.81 -1.29
C GLY A 78 -14.80 7.38 -1.06
N ASN A 79 -14.64 8.66 -1.40
CA ASN A 79 -13.41 9.40 -1.18
C ASN A 79 -13.57 10.35 0.00
N ARG A 80 -12.88 10.08 1.12
CA ARG A 80 -12.84 11.00 2.28
C ARG A 80 -12.00 12.24 1.99
N SER A 81 -10.83 12.07 1.37
CA SER A 81 -9.93 13.18 1.04
C SER A 81 -9.18 12.89 -0.25
N PRO A 82 -8.91 13.92 -1.07
CA PRO A 82 -9.30 15.32 -0.88
C PRO A 82 -10.68 15.68 -1.48
N ILE A 83 -11.35 14.77 -2.18
CA ILE A 83 -12.58 15.05 -2.93
C ILE A 83 -13.79 15.20 -2.01
N ALA A 84 -13.81 14.47 -0.90
CA ALA A 84 -14.89 14.49 0.08
C ALA A 84 -16.27 14.12 -0.51
N ASP A 85 -16.31 13.08 -1.34
CA ASP A 85 -17.54 12.54 -1.93
C ASP A 85 -17.72 11.06 -1.53
N LEU A 86 -18.76 10.82 -0.73
CA LEU A 86 -19.13 9.50 -0.24
C LEU A 86 -19.75 8.59 -1.31
N ASN A 87 -20.20 9.15 -2.44
CA ASN A 87 -20.85 8.40 -3.51
C ASN A 87 -19.88 7.90 -4.57
N MET A 88 -18.60 8.29 -4.49
CA MET A 88 -17.58 7.75 -5.38
C MET A 88 -17.46 6.24 -5.23
N THR A 89 -17.18 5.59 -6.36
CA THR A 89 -17.01 4.14 -6.45
C THR A 89 -15.66 3.81 -7.05
N GLY A 90 -15.16 2.63 -6.69
CA GLY A 90 -13.91 2.11 -7.20
C GLY A 90 -14.00 1.72 -8.67
N MET A 91 -12.84 1.69 -9.33
CA MET A 91 -12.72 1.24 -10.71
C MET A 91 -11.45 0.43 -10.87
N ILE A 92 -11.50 -0.60 -11.71
CA ILE A 92 -10.32 -1.33 -12.18
C ILE A 92 -10.33 -1.23 -13.71
N CYS A 93 -9.23 -0.73 -14.28
CA CYS A 93 -9.03 -0.59 -15.71
C CYS A 93 -7.84 -1.45 -16.16
N GLY A 94 -7.88 -2.00 -17.38
CA GLY A 94 -6.80 -2.83 -17.91
C GLY A 94 -6.96 -4.34 -17.68
N LEU A 95 -8.18 -4.81 -17.39
CA LEU A 95 -8.45 -6.23 -17.22
C LEU A 95 -8.23 -7.00 -18.53
N THR A 96 -7.52 -8.13 -18.42
CA THR A 96 -7.27 -9.06 -19.52
C THR A 96 -7.61 -10.48 -19.10
N LEU A 97 -7.84 -11.37 -20.07
CA LEU A 97 -8.00 -12.79 -19.82
C LEU A 97 -6.62 -13.40 -19.50
N THR A 98 -6.23 -13.34 -18.23
CA THR A 98 -4.97 -13.91 -17.77
C THR A 98 -5.12 -15.42 -17.59
N ALA A 99 -4.24 -16.21 -18.23
CA ALA A 99 -4.25 -17.66 -18.09
C ALA A 99 -3.80 -18.11 -16.70
N ASP A 100 -2.80 -17.41 -16.14
CA ASP A 100 -2.27 -17.66 -14.80
C ASP A 100 -2.96 -16.75 -13.77
N GLN A 101 -3.74 -17.37 -12.90
CA GLN A 101 -4.58 -16.67 -11.93
C GLN A 101 -3.77 -16.02 -10.82
N LEU A 102 -2.63 -16.61 -10.44
CA LEU A 102 -1.78 -16.05 -9.39
C LEU A 102 -0.96 -14.86 -9.91
N ASP A 103 -0.49 -14.93 -11.16
CA ASP A 103 0.13 -13.78 -11.84
C ASP A 103 -0.86 -12.60 -11.93
N GLY A 104 -2.12 -12.87 -12.29
CA GLY A 104 -3.18 -11.86 -12.34
C GLY A 104 -3.44 -11.21 -10.97
N LEU A 105 -3.52 -12.02 -9.91
CA LEU A 105 -3.71 -11.53 -8.55
C LEU A 105 -2.54 -10.67 -8.08
N ALA A 106 -1.31 -11.09 -8.33
CA ALA A 106 -0.11 -10.35 -7.94
C ALA A 106 -0.05 -8.96 -8.60
N VAL A 107 -0.42 -8.88 -9.88
CA VAL A 107 -0.51 -7.61 -10.62
C VAL A 107 -1.62 -6.70 -10.07
N LEU A 108 -2.81 -7.24 -9.79
CA LEU A 108 -3.91 -6.50 -9.16
C LEU A 108 -3.56 -5.99 -7.75
N TYR A 109 -2.90 -6.83 -6.96
CA TYR A 109 -2.41 -6.48 -5.63
C TYR A 109 -1.41 -5.31 -5.71
N LEU A 110 -0.39 -5.40 -6.57
CA LEU A 110 0.57 -4.32 -6.78
C LEU A 110 -0.12 -3.02 -7.24
N ALA A 111 -1.03 -3.10 -8.20
CA ALA A 111 -1.80 -1.95 -8.67
C ALA A 111 -2.64 -1.31 -7.55
N THR A 112 -3.15 -2.11 -6.60
CA THR A 112 -3.88 -1.62 -5.43
C THR A 112 -2.96 -0.86 -4.48
N LEU A 113 -1.75 -1.36 -4.22
CA LEU A 113 -0.76 -0.66 -3.39
C LEU A 113 -0.39 0.69 -4.02
N GLN A 114 -0.15 0.71 -5.33
CA GLN A 114 0.18 1.92 -6.07
C GLN A 114 -0.99 2.92 -6.08
N ALA A 115 -2.23 2.45 -6.28
CA ALA A 115 -3.42 3.31 -6.24
C ALA A 115 -3.58 3.99 -4.87
N LEU A 116 -3.38 3.25 -3.78
CA LEU A 116 -3.41 3.81 -2.42
C LEU A 116 -2.30 4.84 -2.19
N ALA A 117 -1.08 4.54 -2.65
CA ALA A 117 0.05 5.47 -2.58
C ALA A 117 -0.20 6.75 -3.41
N HIS A 118 -0.79 6.64 -4.60
CA HIS A 118 -1.20 7.80 -5.40
C HIS A 118 -2.29 8.61 -4.72
N GLY A 119 -3.24 7.96 -4.03
CA GLY A 119 -4.24 8.66 -3.22
C GLY A 119 -3.59 9.44 -2.05
N THR A 120 -2.59 8.86 -1.39
CA THR A 120 -1.82 9.55 -0.35
C THR A 120 -1.05 10.74 -0.93
N ARG A 121 -0.40 10.56 -2.09
CA ARG A 121 0.26 11.66 -2.81
C ARG A 121 -0.72 12.79 -3.13
N HIS A 122 -1.93 12.47 -3.58
CA HIS A 122 -2.94 13.49 -3.88
C HIS A 122 -3.34 14.28 -2.63
N ILE A 123 -3.49 13.63 -1.47
CA ILE A 123 -3.74 14.31 -0.20
C ILE A 123 -2.58 15.26 0.15
N ILE A 124 -1.33 14.77 0.07
CA ILE A 124 -0.13 15.57 0.33
C ILE A 124 -0.07 16.79 -0.60
N GLU A 125 -0.32 16.60 -1.89
CA GLU A 125 -0.33 17.68 -2.89
C GLU A 125 -1.36 18.77 -2.55
N ILE A 126 -2.56 18.39 -2.12
CA ILE A 126 -3.60 19.34 -1.72
C ILE A 126 -3.23 20.05 -0.41
N MET A 127 -2.67 19.35 0.57
CA MET A 127 -2.19 19.96 1.81
C MET A 127 -1.05 20.96 1.54
N ASN A 128 -0.09 20.61 0.70
CA ASN A 128 1.01 21.49 0.33
C ASN A 128 0.51 22.73 -0.44
N LYS A 129 -0.48 22.57 -1.33
CA LYS A 129 -1.15 23.71 -1.98
C LYS A 129 -1.92 24.61 -1.00
N ALA A 130 -2.40 24.05 0.11
CA ALA A 130 -3.07 24.80 1.18
C ALA A 130 -2.11 25.48 2.16
N GLY A 131 -0.79 25.44 1.92
CA GLY A 131 0.22 26.14 2.71
C GLY A 131 1.02 25.25 3.67
N HIS A 132 0.81 23.92 3.64
CA HIS A 132 1.72 23.00 4.32
C HIS A 132 3.04 22.83 3.53
N SER A 133 4.06 22.29 4.19
CA SER A 133 5.33 21.91 3.56
C SER A 133 5.71 20.52 4.06
N ILE A 134 4.91 19.53 3.66
CA ILE A 134 5.11 18.13 4.02
C ILE A 134 6.24 17.58 3.15
N ASP A 135 7.34 17.23 3.79
CA ASP A 135 8.52 16.63 3.17
C ASP A 135 8.88 15.27 3.75
N THR A 136 8.10 14.73 4.68
CA THR A 136 8.40 13.48 5.37
C THR A 136 7.09 12.79 5.75
N LEU A 137 6.99 11.50 5.44
CA LEU A 137 5.84 10.68 5.80
C LEU A 137 6.22 9.70 6.91
N PHE A 138 5.51 9.78 8.04
CA PHE A 138 5.61 8.80 9.12
C PHE A 138 4.51 7.76 8.95
N LEU A 139 4.89 6.50 8.75
CA LEU A 139 3.96 5.38 8.61
C LEU A 139 3.84 4.59 9.92
N CYS A 140 2.62 4.24 10.31
CA CYS A 140 2.34 3.41 11.48
C CYS A 140 1.21 2.40 11.17
N GLY A 141 1.03 1.41 12.06
CA GLY A 141 -0.01 0.38 11.92
C GLY A 141 0.45 -0.87 11.17
N GLY A 142 -0.47 -1.83 10.98
CA GLY A 142 -0.15 -3.18 10.49
C GLY A 142 0.47 -3.24 9.09
N LEU A 143 0.09 -2.31 8.20
CA LEU A 143 0.62 -2.23 6.83
C LEU A 143 2.12 -1.92 6.79
N THR A 144 2.70 -1.39 7.87
CA THR A 144 4.16 -1.15 7.96
C THR A 144 4.99 -2.43 8.04
N LYS A 145 4.37 -3.59 8.23
CA LYS A 145 5.06 -4.89 8.13
C LYS A 145 5.31 -5.31 6.69
N ASN A 146 4.64 -4.67 5.73
CA ASN A 146 4.75 -4.98 4.31
C ASN A 146 5.75 -4.03 3.64
N GLU A 147 6.96 -4.50 3.40
CA GLU A 147 8.04 -3.70 2.82
C GLU A 147 7.68 -3.17 1.43
N LEU A 148 6.95 -3.94 0.62
CA LEU A 148 6.49 -3.50 -0.69
C LEU A 148 5.51 -2.32 -0.60
N PHE A 149 4.61 -2.33 0.39
CA PHE A 149 3.70 -1.21 0.64
C PHE A 149 4.46 0.06 1.02
N ILE A 150 5.43 -0.06 1.93
CA ILE A 150 6.30 1.04 2.37
C ILE A 150 7.07 1.61 1.17
N GLN A 151 7.77 0.75 0.42
CA GLN A 151 8.57 1.18 -0.73
C GLN A 151 7.72 1.78 -1.85
N THR A 152 6.52 1.24 -2.10
CA THR A 152 5.60 1.80 -3.10
C THR A 152 5.12 3.20 -2.70
N HIS A 153 4.77 3.40 -1.41
CA HIS A 153 4.47 4.73 -0.89
C HIS A 153 5.68 5.65 -1.01
N ALA A 154 6.89 5.10 -0.84
CA ALA A 154 8.12 5.83 -1.05
C ALA A 154 8.20 6.41 -2.44
N ASP A 155 8.32 5.53 -3.42
CA ASP A 155 8.64 5.88 -4.79
C ASP A 155 7.62 6.87 -5.37
N ILE A 156 6.35 6.74 -4.98
CA ILE A 156 5.28 7.59 -5.47
C ILE A 156 5.25 8.96 -4.77
N THR A 157 5.58 9.03 -3.48
CA THR A 157 5.54 10.28 -2.70
C THR A 157 6.88 11.03 -2.66
N VAL A 158 8.00 10.42 -3.11
CA VAL A 158 9.37 10.99 -3.00
C VAL A 158 9.52 12.39 -3.61
N ASN A 159 8.81 12.72 -4.68
CA ASN A 159 8.87 14.10 -5.24
C ASN A 159 8.25 15.16 -4.32
N GLN A 160 7.52 14.74 -3.28
CA GLN A 160 6.99 15.57 -2.21
C GLN A 160 7.79 15.40 -0.92
N CYS A 161 8.45 14.25 -0.68
CA CYS A 161 9.03 13.89 0.62
C CYS A 161 10.43 13.22 0.55
N SER A 162 11.34 13.63 1.45
CA SER A 162 12.55 12.90 1.83
C SER A 162 12.24 11.68 2.73
N TRP A 163 12.92 10.56 2.49
CA TRP A 163 12.67 9.29 3.20
C TRP A 163 13.42 9.18 4.52
N ALA A 164 12.69 9.06 5.63
CA ALA A 164 13.25 8.80 6.95
C ALA A 164 13.21 7.30 7.31
N GLN A 165 13.92 6.46 6.55
CA GLN A 165 14.08 5.03 6.86
C GLN A 165 14.80 4.79 8.21
N ARG A 166 15.54 5.80 8.72
CA ARG A 166 16.36 5.72 9.94
C ARG A 166 15.61 5.52 11.25
N PHE A 167 14.33 5.86 11.33
CA PHE A 167 13.58 5.71 12.60
C PHE A 167 13.10 4.27 12.80
N TRP A 168 12.80 3.54 11.73
CA TRP A 168 12.30 2.17 11.82
C TRP A 168 13.41 1.19 12.22
N GLU A 169 14.60 1.30 11.63
CA GLU A 169 15.75 0.45 12.01
C GLU A 169 16.13 0.58 13.49
N HIS A 170 15.98 1.77 14.09
CA HIS A 170 16.14 1.98 15.53
C HIS A 170 14.97 1.41 16.35
N ALA A 171 13.73 1.52 15.87
CA ALA A 171 12.56 0.97 16.55
C ALA A 171 12.53 -0.57 16.57
N ARG A 172 13.12 -1.24 15.57
CA ARG A 172 13.28 -2.71 15.53
C ARG A 172 14.22 -3.22 16.64
N GLN A 173 15.18 -2.40 17.07
CA GLN A 173 16.09 -2.71 18.18
C GLN A 173 15.52 -2.32 19.55
N ALA A 174 14.53 -1.41 19.59
CA ALA A 174 13.87 -0.98 20.80
C ALA A 174 12.62 -1.84 21.12
N THR A 175 12.80 -3.15 21.32
CA THR A 175 11.87 -3.89 22.18
C THR A 175 11.95 -3.29 23.58
N PHE A 176 10.97 -2.44 23.93
CA PHE A 176 10.76 -2.05 25.32
C PHE A 176 10.58 -3.32 26.15
N PRO A 177 11.43 -3.59 27.16
CA PRO A 177 11.11 -4.64 28.11
C PRO A 177 9.83 -4.20 28.81
N LEU A 178 8.76 -4.99 28.65
CA LEU A 178 7.61 -4.93 29.54
C LEU A 178 8.13 -5.24 30.94
N SER A 179 8.53 -4.20 31.67
CA SER A 179 8.80 -4.30 33.09
C SER A 179 7.49 -4.70 33.73
N ARG A 180 7.38 -5.97 34.12
CA ARG A 180 6.42 -6.39 35.14
C ARG A 180 6.70 -5.52 36.36
N ARG A 181 5.78 -4.61 36.67
CA ARG A 181 5.74 -3.96 37.98
C ARG A 181 4.79 -4.76 38.89
N PRO A 182 5.09 -4.78 40.19
CA PRO A 182 4.57 -5.76 41.15
C PRO A 182 3.07 -5.64 41.40
#